data_AF-A0A6A0H5A7-F1
#
_entry.id   AF-A0A6A0H5A7-F1
#
_cell.length_a   1.000
_cell.length_b   1.000
_cell.length_c   1.000
_cell.angle_alpha   90.00
_cell.angle_beta   90.00
_cell.angle_gamma   90.00
#
_symmetry.space_group_name_H-M   'P 1'
#
loop_
_entity.id
_entity.type
_entity.pdbx_description
1 polymer ?
#
loop_
_entity_poly.entity_id
_entity_poly.type
_entity_poly.pdbx_seq_one_letter_code
_entity_poly.pdbx_strand_id
1 'polypeptide(L)' 'MCATDNCFYAQAQLHVREIELRLKGLITGKARGFTIPLSVEGQVSLLISEATADKNLCQMYIGWAPYL' A
#
# COMPACT_ATOMS: atom_id res chain seq x y z
N MET A 1 -29.17 -3.56 -13.61
CA MET A 1 -28.00 -2.79 -14.09
C MET A 1 -27.58 -1.66 -13.11
N CYS A 2 -27.75 -1.81 -11.77
CA CYS A 2 -27.37 -0.77 -10.78
C CYS A 2 -26.24 -1.17 -9.81
N ALA A 3 -25.54 -2.29 -10.05
CA ALA A 3 -24.50 -2.77 -9.12
C ALA A 3 -23.13 -2.14 -9.36
N THR A 4 -22.87 -1.64 -10.57
CA THR A 4 -21.55 -1.14 -10.99
C THR A 4 -21.26 0.27 -10.47
N ASP A 5 -22.25 1.17 -10.48
CA ASP A 5 -22.04 2.58 -10.13
C ASP A 5 -21.76 2.78 -8.64
N ASN A 6 -22.46 2.04 -7.78
CA ASN A 6 -22.20 2.03 -6.33
C ASN A 6 -20.84 1.42 -5.99
N CYS A 7 -20.37 0.43 -6.75
CA CYS A 7 -19.05 -0.17 -6.55
C CYS A 7 -17.93 0.81 -6.93
N PHE A 8 -18.07 1.49 -8.08
CA PHE A 8 -17.10 2.48 -8.54
C PHE A 8 -16.95 3.64 -7.54
N TYR A 9 -18.07 4.20 -7.07
CA TYR A 9 -18.05 5.27 -6.09
C TYR A 9 -17.45 4.83 -4.74
N ALA A 10 -17.76 3.62 -4.29
CA ALA A 10 -17.18 3.05 -3.07
C ALA A 10 -15.65 2.89 -3.19
N GLN A 11 -15.14 2.39 -4.33
CA GLN A 11 -13.70 2.28 -4.57
C GLN A 11 -13.02 3.65 -4.55
N ALA A 12 -13.62 4.66 -5.19
CA ALA A 12 -13.08 6.02 -5.18
C ALA A 12 -12.95 6.57 -3.75
N GLN A 13 -14.00 6.43 -2.93
CA GLN A 13 -13.97 6.85 -1.52
C GLN A 13 -12.90 6.11 -0.71
N LEU A 14 -12.75 4.80 -0.93
CA LEU A 14 -11.71 3.99 -0.28
C LEU A 14 -10.31 4.48 -0.63
N HIS A 15 -10.03 4.75 -1.91
CA HIS A 15 -8.74 5.24 -2.36
C HIS A 15 -8.40 6.63 -1.81
N VAL A 16 -9.37 7.55 -1.79
CA VAL A 16 -9.18 8.88 -1.16
C VAL A 16 -8.80 8.72 0.32
N ARG A 17 -9.53 7.87 1.05
CA ARG A 17 -9.22 7.58 2.46
C ARG A 17 -7.83 6.97 2.64
N GLU A 18 -7.42 6.04 1.77
CA GLU A 18 -6.11 5.39 1.85
C GLU A 18 -4.97 6.39 1.61
N ILE A 19 -5.14 7.30 0.64
CA ILE A 19 -4.18 8.38 0.37
C ILE A 19 -4.01 9.26 1.61
N GLU A 20 -5.10 9.69 2.24
CA GLU A 20 -5.05 10.50 3.46
C GLU A 20 -4.33 9.78 4.62
N LEU A 21 -4.54 8.48 4.77
CA LEU A 21 -3.86 7.68 5.79
C LEU A 21 -2.35 7.61 5.55
N ARG A 22 -1.93 7.38 4.30
CA ARG A 22 -0.51 7.37 3.93
C ARG A 22 0.17 8.72 4.13
N LEU A 23 -0.55 9.83 3.89
CA LEU A 23 -0.06 11.19 4.14
C LEU A 23 0.13 11.48 5.64
N LYS A 24 -0.67 10.85 6.50
CA LYS A 24 -0.57 10.98 7.97
C LYS A 24 0.44 10.00 8.60
N GLY A 25 1.16 9.21 7.79
CA GLY A 25 2.07 8.17 8.28
C GLY A 25 1.36 6.96 8.91
N LEU A 26 0.04 6.83 8.68
CA LEU A 26 -0.81 5.76 9.21
C LEU A 26 -0.86 4.59 8.22
N ILE A 27 0.22 3.83 8.15
CA ILE A 27 0.34 2.69 7.23
C ILE A 27 -0.21 1.44 7.91
N THR A 28 -1.24 0.82 7.31
CA THR A 28 -1.75 -0.47 7.82
C THR A 28 -0.82 -1.59 7.34
N GLY A 29 0.11 -2.00 8.20
CA GLY A 29 0.94 -3.18 7.91
C GLY A 29 0.07 -4.44 7.98
N LYS A 30 0.08 -5.27 6.94
CA LYS A 30 -0.66 -6.55 6.89
C LYS A 30 -0.40 -7.46 8.10
N ALA A 31 0.72 -7.27 8.80
CA ALA A 31 1.15 -8.11 9.92
C ALA A 31 0.90 -7.54 11.32
N ARG A 32 0.56 -6.25 11.49
CA ARG A 32 0.72 -5.60 12.81
C ARG A 32 -0.55 -5.26 13.56
N GLY A 33 -1.74 -5.37 12.99
CA GLY A 33 -3.02 -5.18 13.69
C GLY A 33 -3.27 -3.81 14.35
N PHE A 34 -2.24 -2.95 14.41
CA PHE A 34 -2.22 -1.65 15.05
C PHE A 34 -1.63 -0.62 14.09
N THR A 35 -2.37 0.47 13.88
CA THR A 35 -1.94 1.61 13.07
C THR A 35 -1.22 2.61 13.96
N ILE A 36 0.11 2.55 13.98
CA ILE A 36 0.94 3.52 14.68
C ILE A 36 1.41 4.55 13.65
N PRO A 37 1.27 5.87 13.89
CA PRO A 37 1.81 6.87 12.99
C PRO A 37 3.34 6.78 12.98
N LEU A 38 3.92 6.54 11.81
CA LEU A 38 5.37 6.52 11.62
C LEU A 38 5.92 7.93 11.43
N SER A 39 7.18 8.14 11.84
CA SER A 39 7.94 9.31 11.40
C SER A 39 8.21 9.23 9.90
N VAL A 40 8.58 10.36 9.28
CA VAL A 40 8.96 10.40 7.86
C VAL A 40 10.08 9.40 7.57
N GLU A 41 11.13 9.38 8.39
CA GLU A 41 12.24 8.43 8.26
C GLU A 41 11.79 6.97 8.41
N GLY A 42 10.89 6.69 9.37
CA GLY A 42 10.35 5.35 9.58
C GLY A 42 9.52 4.86 8.40
N GLN A 43 8.69 5.73 7.82
CA GLN A 43 7.92 5.44 6.61
C GLN A 43 8.82 5.19 5.40
N VAL A 44 9.86 6.02 5.20
CA VAL A 44 10.83 5.83 4.12
C VAL A 44 11.59 4.52 4.28
N SER A 45 12.12 4.24 5.47
CA SER A 45 12.88 3.02 5.76
C SER A 45 12.03 1.75 5.55
N LEU A 46 10.77 1.77 6.01
CA LEU A 46 9.83 0.68 5.79
C LEU A 46 9.59 0.46 4.29
N LEU A 47 9.37 1.53 3.53
CA LEU A 47 9.08 1.44 2.10
C LEU A 47 10.28 0.91 1.30
N ILE A 48 11.50 1.31 1.67
CA ILE A 48 12.72 0.75 1.09
C ILE A 48 12.81 -0.74 1.39
N SER A 49 12.62 -1.14 2.64
CA SER A 49 12.69 -2.54 3.08
C SER A 49 11.66 -3.42 2.37
N GLU A 50 10.43 -2.94 2.20
CA GLU A 50 9.38 -3.66 1.47
C GLU A 50 9.70 -3.77 -0.03
N ALA A 51 10.25 -2.72 -0.64
CA ALA A 51 10.59 -2.71 -2.06
C ALA A 51 11.82 -3.58 -2.39
N THR A 52 12.75 -3.75 -1.45
CA THR A 52 13.97 -4.56 -1.65
C THR A 52 13.86 -5.99 -1.11
N ALA A 53 12.74 -6.35 -0.49
CA ALA A 53 12.55 -7.70 0.03
C ALA A 53 12.42 -8.72 -1.10
N ASP A 54 13.31 -9.72 -1.14
CA ASP A 54 13.31 -10.79 -2.14
C ASP A 54 11.94 -11.48 -2.27
N LYS A 55 11.26 -11.71 -1.14
CA LYS A 55 9.92 -12.32 -1.14
C LYS A 55 8.89 -11.51 -1.92
N ASN A 56 9.00 -10.18 -1.91
CA ASN A 56 8.12 -9.28 -2.66
C ASN A 56 8.56 -9.21 -4.13
N LEU A 57 9.87 -9.11 -4.38
CA LEU A 57 10.44 -9.09 -5.72
C LEU A 57 10.10 -10.37 -6.51
N CYS A 58 10.18 -11.55 -5.88
CA CYS A 58 9.81 -12.83 -6.49
C CYS A 58 8.31 -12.95 -6.83
N GLN A 59 7.44 -12.13 -6.24
CA GLN A 59 6.00 -12.11 -6.53
C GLN A 59 5.63 -11.11 -7.64
N MET A 60 6.57 -10.29 -8.10
CA MET A 60 6.30 -9.34 -9.17
C MET A 60 6.06 -10.04 -10.50
N TYR A 61 5.29 -9.40 -11.37
CA TYR A 61 5.07 -9.88 -12.72
C TYR A 61 6.41 -10.00 -13.48
N ILE A 62 6.64 -11.14 -14.14
CA ILE A 62 7.94 -11.47 -14.76
C ILE A 62 8.41 -10.43 -15.79
N GLY A 63 7.49 -9.79 -16.52
CA GLY A 63 7.81 -8.75 -17.51
C GLY A 63 8.29 -7.43 -16.90
N TRP A 64 8.12 -7.24 -15.59
CA TRP A 64 8.76 -6.14 -14.85
C TRP A 64 10.26 -6.37 -14.64
N ALA A 65 10.73 -7.62 -14.80
CA ALA A 65 12.11 -8.04 -14.64
C ALA A 65 12.74 -7.60 -13.29
N PRO A 66 12.20 -8.03 -12.13
CA PRO A 66 12.69 -7.63 -10.79
C PRO A 66 14.10 -8.13 -10.44
N TYR A 67 14.75 -8.88 -11.35
CA TYR A 67 16.06 -9.49 -11.19
C TYR A 67 17.17 -8.77 -11.98
N LEU A 68 16.83 -7.72 -12.74
CA LEU A 68 17.75 -6.86 -13.50
C LEU A 68 18.05 -5.57 -12.73
#